data_AF-A0AAE6BMI3-F1
#
_entry.id   AF-A0AAE6BMI3-F1
#
_cell.length_a   1.000
_cell.length_b   1.000
_cell.length_c   1.000
_cell.angle_alpha   90.00
_cell.angle_beta   90.00
_cell.angle_gamma   90.00
#
_symmetry.space_group_name_H-M   'P 1'
#
loop_
_entity.id
_entity.type
_entity.pdbx_description
1 polymer ?
#
loop_
_entity_poly.entity_id
_entity_poly.type
_entity_poly.pdbx_seq_one_letter_code
_entity_poly.pdbx_strand_id
1 'polypeptide(L)' 'MLTKVKIYRVNGEEYEMSALDAREAVTNHPDEYSLAPWTKMQKQAALEKALKADIDAIDA' A
#
# COMPACT_ATOMS: atom_id res chain seq x y z
N MET A 1 -7.55 -3.11 24.82
CA MET A 1 -6.25 -3.23 24.11
C MET A 1 -6.51 -2.98 22.63
N LEU A 2 -5.76 -2.10 21.99
CA LEU A 2 -5.83 -1.95 20.53
C LEU A 2 -5.11 -3.14 19.90
N THR A 3 -5.83 -3.98 19.17
CA THR A 3 -5.23 -5.08 18.41
C THR A 3 -4.34 -4.46 17.34
N LYS A 4 -3.03 -4.67 17.48
CA LYS A 4 -2.07 -4.28 16.45
C LYS A 4 -2.04 -5.36 15.38
N VAL A 5 -2.00 -4.93 14.13
CA VAL A 5 -1.85 -5.80 12.96
C VAL A 5 -0.63 -5.35 12.19
N LYS A 6 -0.01 -6.31 11.51
CA LYS A 6 1.08 -6.04 10.59
C LYS A 6 0.50 -5.65 9.23
N ILE A 7 1.05 -4.59 8.66
CA ILE A 7 0.73 -4.12 7.31
C ILE A 7 2.00 -4.08 6.47
N TYR A 8 1.84 -4.35 5.17
CA TYR A 8 2.92 -4.49 4.21
C TYR A 8 2.82 -3.38 3.17
N ARG A 9 3.89 -2.60 3.05
CA ARG A 9 4.03 -1.61 1.98
C ARG A 9 4.51 -2.28 0.69
N VAL A 10 4.15 -1.71 -0.45
CA VAL A 10 4.58 -2.17 -1.78
C VAL A 10 6.11 -2.32 -1.89
N ASN A 11 6.86 -1.43 -1.24
CA ASN A 11 8.33 -1.44 -1.20
C ASN A 11 8.93 -2.61 -0.39
N GLY A 12 8.10 -3.39 0.31
CA GLY A 12 8.53 -4.48 1.17
C GLY A 12 8.77 -4.07 2.63
N GLU A 13 8.50 -2.82 2.98
CA GLU A 13 8.51 -2.37 4.38
C GLU A 13 7.30 -2.96 5.14
N GLU A 14 7.50 -3.28 6.41
CA GLU A 14 6.48 -3.82 7.31
C GLU A 14 6.26 -2.83 8.46
N TYR A 15 5.00 -2.53 8.78
CA TYR A 15 4.64 -1.68 9.91
C TYR A 15 3.66 -2.39 10.83
N GLU A 16 3.69 -2.06 12.12
CA GLU A 16 2.70 -2.49 13.09
C GLU A 16 1.86 -1.29 13.53
N MET A 17 0.56 -1.34 13.27
CA MET A 17 -0.38 -0.28 13.62
C MET A 17 -1.70 -0.88 14.10
N SER A 18 -2.61 -0.05 14.61
CA SER A 18 -3.92 -0.52 15.05
C SER A 18 -4.70 -1.12 13.87
N ALA A 19 -5.54 -2.12 14.12
CA ALA A 19 -6.39 -2.71 13.09
C ALA A 19 -7.28 -1.69 12.35
N LEU A 20 -7.65 -0.59 13.03
CA LEU A 20 -8.41 0.51 12.44
C LEU A 20 -7.55 1.28 11.43
N ASP A 21 -6.39 1.80 11.87
CA ASP A 21 -5.44 2.51 11.02
C ASP A 21 -5.01 1.67 9.81
N ALA A 22 -4.77 0.37 10.02
CA ALA A 22 -4.38 -0.53 8.93
C ALA A 22 -5.48 -0.68 7.87
N ARG A 23 -6.76 -0.76 8.29
CA ARG A 23 -7.89 -0.81 7.35
C ARG A 23 -8.03 0.51 6.60
N GLU A 24 -7.89 1.64 7.27
CA GLU A 24 -7.93 2.96 6.63
C GLU A 24 -6.79 3.13 5.62
N ALA A 25 -5.57 2.73 5.97
CA ALA A 25 -4.42 2.79 5.07
C ALA A 25 -4.63 1.96 3.80
N VAL A 26 -5.09 0.70 3.91
CA VAL A 26 -5.38 -0.14 2.73
C VAL A 26 -6.59 0.38 1.94
N THR A 27 -7.56 1.02 2.59
CA THR A 27 -8.74 1.58 1.90
C THR A 27 -8.39 2.85 1.13
N ASN A 28 -7.61 3.75 1.72
CA ASN A 28 -7.21 5.01 1.10
C ASN A 28 -6.09 4.81 0.06
N HIS A 29 -5.19 3.86 0.30
CA HIS A 29 -4.01 3.61 -0.51
C HIS A 29 -3.83 2.11 -0.80
N PRO A 30 -4.77 1.47 -1.52
CA PRO A 30 -4.70 0.03 -1.82
C PRO A 30 -3.52 -0.36 -2.71
N ASP A 31 -2.95 0.60 -3.44
CA ASP A 31 -1.77 0.39 -4.29
C ASP A 31 -0.45 0.57 -3.52
N GLU A 32 -0.49 1.09 -2.29
CA GLU A 32 0.71 1.29 -1.46
C GLU A 32 0.76 0.33 -0.27
N TYR A 33 -0.40 0.02 0.33
CA TYR A 33 -0.50 -0.79 1.54
C TYR A 33 -1.38 -2.02 1.35
N SER A 34 -1.01 -3.11 2.04
CA SER A 34 -1.77 -4.36 2.06
C SER A 34 -1.69 -5.03 3.43
N LEU A 35 -2.76 -5.70 3.86
CA LEU A 35 -2.76 -6.53 5.07
C LEU A 35 -2.05 -7.88 4.87
N ALA A 36 -1.70 -8.21 3.62
CA ALA A 36 -0.98 -9.41 3.26
C ALA A 36 0.33 -9.06 2.53
N PRO A 37 1.38 -9.89 2.66
CA PRO A 37 2.63 -9.67 1.95
C PRO A 37 2.39 -9.64 0.43
N TRP A 38 2.99 -8.64 -0.21
CA TRP A 38 2.85 -8.42 -1.65
C TRP A 38 3.56 -9.50 -2.46
N THR A 39 2.85 -10.06 -3.44
CA THR A 39 3.48 -10.89 -4.48
C THR A 39 4.27 -10.02 -5.45
N LYS A 40 5.24 -10.62 -6.16
CA LYS A 40 6.07 -9.90 -7.14
C LYS A 40 5.23 -9.22 -8.24
N MET A 41 4.15 -9.87 -8.69
CA MET A 41 3.22 -9.29 -9.67
C MET A 41 2.45 -8.10 -9.10
N GLN A 42 1.97 -8.18 -7.86
CA GLN A 42 1.26 -7.06 -7.25
C GLN A 42 2.18 -5.85 -7.06
N LYS A 43 3.45 -6.07 -6.67
CA LYS A 43 4.43 -4.98 -6.56
C LYS A 43 4.64 -4.29 -7.91
N GLN A 44 4.73 -5.07 -8.98
CA GLN A 44 4.92 -4.53 -10.33
C GLN A 44 3.71 -3.70 -10.77
N ALA A 45 2.49 -4.22 -10.58
CA ALA A 45 1.26 -3.52 -10.95
C ALA A 45 1.05 -2.22 -10.17
N ALA A 46 1.36 -2.21 -8.87
CA ALA A 46 1.31 -1.01 -8.05
C ALA A 46 2.35 0.04 -8.49
N LEU A 47 3.57 -0.39 -8.81
CA LEU A 47 4.61 0.50 -9.34
C LEU A 47 4.24 1.10 -10.70
N GLU A 48 3.68 0.31 -11.61
CA GLU A 48 3.22 0.77 -12.91
C GLU A 48 2.08 1.80 -12.80
N LYS A 49 1.18 1.59 -11.83
CA LYS A 49 0.07 2.52 -11.57
C LYS A 49 0.56 3.82 -10.93
N ALA A 50 1.50 3.75 -9.99
CA ALA A 50 2.15 4.92 -9.41
C ALA A 50 2.88 5.72 -10.48
N LEU A 51 3.67 5.06 -11.33
CA LEU A 51 4.35 5.70 -12.45
C LEU A 51 3.39 6.39 -13.42
N LYS A 52 2.23 5.76 -13.70
CA LYS A 52 1.22 6.37 -14.56
C LYS A 52 0.55 7.59 -13.92
N ALA A 53 0.37 7.60 -12.59
CA ALA A 53 -0.14 8.76 -11.86
C ALA A 53 0.86 9.92 -11.86
N ASP A 54 2.16 9.66 -11.71
CA ASP A 54 3.22 10.67 -11.84
C ASP A 54 3.29 11.27 -13.25
N ILE A 55 3.11 10.46 -14.30
CA ILE A 55 3.08 10.95 -15.69
C ILE A 55 1.85 11.83 -15.94
N ASP A 56 0.67 11.45 -15.42
CA ASP A 56 -0.57 12.24 -15.53
C ASP A 56 -0.44 13.60 -14.82
N ALA A 57 0.26 13.64 -13.68
CA ALA A 57 0.52 14.87 -12.93
C ALA A 57 1.51 15.84 -13.63
N ILE A 58 2.25 15.38 -14.63
CA ILE A 58 3.19 16.22 -15.42
C ILE A 58 2.49 16.81 -16.66
N ASP A 59 1.39 16.22 -17.13
CA ASP A 59 0.65 16.65 -18.33
C ASP A 59 -0.57 17.55 -18.01
N ALA A 60 -0.87 17.79 -16.72
CA ALA A 60 -2.02 18.57 -16.25
C ALA A 60 -1.75 20.07 -16.06
#